data_AF-A0A8J3IYX2-F1
#
_entry.id   AF-A0A8J3IYX2-F1
#
_cell.length_a   1.000
_cell.length_b   1.000
_cell.length_c   1.000
_cell.angle_alpha   90.00
_cell.angle_beta   90.00
_cell.angle_gamma   90.00
#
_symmetry.space_group_name_H-M   'P 1'
#
loop_
_entity.id
_entity.type
_entity.pdbx_description
1 polymer ?
#
loop_
_entity_poly.entity_id
_entity_poly.type
_entity_poly.pdbx_seq_one_letter_code
_entity_poly.pdbx_strand_id
1 'polypeptide(L)' 'MALAIGAGSLFFSHVNDAGFWLVKEFFGMSVGDTFKSWSVMETIISVVGIALILVASLIL' A
#
# COMPACT_ATOMS: atom_id res chain seq x y z
N MET A 1 -17.69 0.10 -6.09
CA MET A 1 -17.31 -1.19 -5.45
C MET A 1 -15.96 -1.73 -5.91
N ALA A 2 -15.72 -1.95 -7.21
CA ALA A 2 -14.43 -2.46 -7.70
C ALA A 2 -13.20 -1.62 -7.23
N LEU A 3 -13.34 -0.29 -7.23
CA LEU A 3 -12.31 0.62 -6.72
C LEU A 3 -11.98 0.41 -5.23
N ALA A 4 -13.00 0.16 -4.39
CA ALA A 4 -12.80 -0.06 -2.95
C ALA A 4 -12.10 -1.39 -2.67
N ILE A 5 -12.45 -2.43 -3.45
CA ILE A 5 -11.82 -3.74 -3.38
C ILE A 5 -10.34 -3.65 -3.80
N GLY A 6 -10.04 -2.92 -4.88
CA GLY A 6 -8.66 -2.69 -5.32
C GLY A 6 -7.82 -1.85 -4.34
N ALA A 7 -8.42 -0.85 -3.70
CA ALA A 7 -7.74 -0.06 -2.66
C ALA A 7 -7.47 -0.88 -1.39
N GLY A 8 -8.38 -1.79 -1.02
CA GLY A 8 -8.22 -2.68 0.13
C GLY A 8 -7.25 -3.84 -0.11
N SER A 9 -7.10 -4.33 -1.35
CA SER A 9 -6.21 -5.45 -1.67
C SER A 9 -4.71 -5.11 -1.60
N LEU A 10 -4.37 -3.83 -1.52
CA LEU A 10 -2.99 -3.35 -1.33
C LEU A 10 -2.53 -3.46 0.13
N PHE A 11 -3.43 -3.79 1.06
CA PHE A 11 -3.07 -4.03 2.46
C PHE A 11 -2.32 -5.36 2.53
N PHE A 12 -1.01 -5.31 2.81
CA PHE A 12 -0.12 -6.46 3.00
C PHE A 12 0.36 -7.21 1.74
N SER A 13 0.82 -6.52 0.70
CA SER A 13 1.45 -7.16 -0.49
C SER A 13 2.91 -7.61 -0.24
N HIS A 14 3.57 -7.04 0.78
CA HIS A 14 4.90 -7.36 1.37
C HIS A 14 5.92 -8.22 0.61
N VAL A 15 5.68 -9.53 0.44
CA VAL A 15 6.66 -10.46 -0.18
C VAL A 15 6.41 -10.70 -1.67
N ASN A 16 5.20 -10.40 -2.13
CA ASN A 16 4.77 -10.56 -3.52
C ASN A 16 4.95 -9.27 -4.33
N ASP A 17 5.27 -8.15 -3.67
CA ASP A 17 5.50 -6.88 -4.35
C ASP A 17 6.92 -6.79 -4.93
N ALA A 18 7.03 -6.72 -6.25
CA ALA A 18 8.32 -6.48 -6.91
C ALA A 18 8.93 -5.12 -6.49
N GLY A 19 8.09 -4.15 -6.10
CA GLY A 19 8.53 -2.85 -5.59
C GLY A 19 9.30 -2.95 -4.27
N PHE A 20 8.92 -3.89 -3.40
CA PHE A 20 9.58 -4.11 -2.10
C PHE A 20 11.06 -4.44 -2.27
N TRP A 21 11.36 -5.39 -3.16
CA TRP A 21 12.74 -5.81 -3.43
C TRP A 21 13.54 -4.72 -4.14
N LEU A 22 12.90 -3.97 -5.04
CA LEU A 22 13.54 -2.88 -5.76
C LEU A 22 13.96 -1.75 -4.80
N VAL A 23 13.11 -1.36 -3.85
CA VAL A 23 13.44 -0.34 -2.83
C VAL A 23 14.51 -0.85 -1.86
N LYS A 24 14.43 -2.11 -1.44
CA LYS A 24 15.48 -2.74 -0.63
C LYS A 24 16.85 -2.65 -1.32
N GLU A 25 16.91 -3.02 -2.60
CA GLU A 25 18.15 -3.04 -3.40
C GLU A 25 18.66 -1.61 -3.66
N PHE A 26 17.78 -0.66 -3.98
CA PHE A 26 18.13 0.74 -4.27
C PHE A 26 18.70 1.48 -3.05
N PHE A 27 18.13 1.25 -1.86
CA PHE A 27 18.52 1.95 -0.64
C PHE A 27 19.51 1.15 0.23
N GLY A 28 19.85 -0.09 -0.16
CA GLY A 28 20.76 -0.96 0.60
C GLY A 28 20.26 -1.31 2.01
N MET A 29 18.94 -1.29 2.22
CA MET A 29 18.32 -1.44 3.54
C MET A 29 18.16 -2.91 3.95
N SER A 30 18.09 -3.16 5.27
CA SER A 30 17.77 -4.49 5.78
C SER A 30 16.32 -4.88 5.44
N VAL A 31 16.04 -6.18 5.32
CA VAL A 31 14.68 -6.68 5.02
C VAL A 31 13.68 -6.22 6.09
N GLY A 32 14.10 -6.17 7.37
CA GLY A 32 13.24 -5.73 8.47
C GLY A 32 12.89 -4.24 8.43
N ASP A 33 13.84 -3.38 8.04
CA ASP A 33 13.60 -1.94 7.96
C ASP A 33 12.80 -1.57 6.71
N THR A 34 13.08 -2.26 5.59
CA THR A 34 12.28 -2.14 4.37
C THR A 34 10.85 -2.62 4.65
N PHE A 35 10.68 -3.71 5.40
CA PHE A 35 9.37 -4.23 5.75
C PHE A 35 8.56 -3.20 6.54
N LYS A 36 9.11 -2.63 7.62
CA LYS A 36 8.41 -1.62 8.41
C LYS A 36 8.02 -0.39 7.59
N SER A 37 8.94 0.16 6.79
CA SER A 37 8.68 1.35 5.99
C SER A 37 7.64 1.06 4.88
N TRP A 38 7.74 -0.09 4.23
CA TRP A 38 6.82 -0.52 3.20
C TRP A 38 5.40 -0.82 3.73
N SER A 39 5.28 -1.53 4.86
CA SER A 39 4.00 -1.78 5.53
C SER A 39 3.25 -0.48 5.83
N VAL A 40 3.97 0.50 6.37
CA VAL A 40 3.41 1.80 6.74
C VAL A 40 2.96 2.56 5.49
N MET A 41 3.77 2.56 4.43
CA MET A 41 3.42 3.20 3.17
C MET A 41 2.19 2.57 2.53
N GLU A 42 2.13 1.24 2.41
CA GLU A 42 0.95 0.52 1.86
C GLU A 42 -0.32 0.78 2.68
N THR A 43 -0.19 0.77 4.01
CA THR A 43 -1.31 1.06 4.92
C THR A 43 -1.86 2.46 4.69
N ILE A 44 -0.98 3.47 4.58
CA ILE A 44 -1.38 4.85 4.31
C ILE A 44 -2.09 4.96 2.96
N ILE A 45 -1.52 4.34 1.90
CA ILE A 45 -2.11 4.38 0.56
C ILE A 45 -3.50 3.73 0.56
N SER A 46 -3.66 2.58 1.22
CA SER A 46 -4.94 1.89 1.31
C SER A 46 -5.98 2.70 2.09
N VAL A 47 -5.60 3.27 3.24
CA VAL A 47 -6.50 4.11 4.06
C VAL A 47 -6.93 5.37 3.29
N VAL A 48 -5.99 6.05 2.63
CA VAL A 48 -6.29 7.24 1.82
C VAL A 48 -7.15 6.88 0.61
N GLY A 49 -6.85 5.76 -0.07
CA GLY A 49 -7.63 5.26 -1.19
C GLY A 49 -9.08 4.95 -0.80
N ILE A 50 -9.28 4.24 0.32
CA ILE A 50 -10.62 3.95 0.84
C ILE A 50 -11.34 5.23 1.26
N ALA A 51 -10.66 6.17 1.92
CA ALA A 51 -11.25 7.45 2.32
C ALA A 51 -11.72 8.28 1.12
N LEU A 52 -10.92 8.37 0.05
CA LEU A 52 -11.29 9.07 -1.18
C LEU A 52 -12.48 8.41 -1.87
N ILE A 53 -12.54 7.08 -1.90
CA ILE A 53 -13.67 6.34 -2.48
C ILE A 53 -14.94 6.53 -1.65
N LEU A 54 -14.84 6.58 -0.33
CA LEU A 54 -15.95 6.90 0.57
C LEU A 54 -16.49 8.32 0.32
N VAL A 55 -15.61 9.32 0.21
CA VAL A 55 -16.02 10.70 -0.10
C VAL A 55 -16.68 10.78 -1.48
N ALA A 56 -16.07 10.15 -2.50
CA ALA A 56 -16.66 10.11 -3.83
C ALA A 56 -18.03 9.42 -3.83
N SER A 57 -18.19 8.33 -3.07
CA SER A 57 -19.45 7.60 -2.91
C SER A 57 -20.55 8.37 -2.17
N LEU A 58 -20.22 9.42 -1.43
CA LEU A 58 -21.22 10.29 -0.77
C LEU A 58 -21.73 11.39 -1.72
N ILE A 59 -21.00 11.68 -2.79
CA ILE A 59 -21.30 12.77 -3.75
C ILE A 59 -21.94 12.22 -5.04
N LEU A 60 -21.58 11.00 -5.45
CA LEU A 60 -22.14 10.25 -6.59
C LEU A 60 -23.30 9.35 -6.16
#